data_AF-A0AAP4K709-F1
#
_entry.id   AF-A0AAP4K709-F1
#
_cell.length_a   1.000
_cell.length_b   1.000
_cell.length_c   1.000
_cell.angle_alpha   90.00
_cell.angle_beta   90.00
_cell.angle_gamma   90.00
#
_symmetry.space_group_name_H-M   'P 1'
#
loop_
_entity.id
_entity.type
_entity.pdbx_description
1 polymer ?
#
loop_
_entity_poly.entity_id
_entity_poly.type
_entity_poly.pdbx_seq_one_letter_code
_entity_poly.pdbx_strand_id
1 'polypeptide(L)'
;MNRMLPAKLAFAALLLPALAMAKTSDRNQPMAIDSNANDCNMLDDSGKCRFSGNVVITQGTLEIHADTADIFQKNGQTDRVVLTGKQATLKQQMDDGAMMNGQADNIEYQVANEVIVLTGNYKVDSPKGTNAGQRMVYNTKTGNMQSGGDGSRVRTIIQPKTAAPAAAAPAAAAPAATPAAKPAAKPQGKK
;
A
#
# COMPACT_ATOMS: atom_id res chain seq x y z
N MET A 1 -36.78 3.35 56.67
CA MET A 1 -35.31 3.50 56.74
C MET A 1 -34.65 2.25 56.18
N ASN A 2 -33.51 2.43 55.51
CA ASN A 2 -32.59 1.47 54.86
C ASN A 2 -33.09 0.83 53.54
N ARG A 3 -32.78 1.32 52.33
CA ARG A 3 -31.51 1.56 51.58
C ARG A 3 -30.80 0.30 51.03
N MET A 4 -30.71 0.27 49.68
CA MET A 4 -29.59 -0.22 48.82
C MET A 4 -29.50 -1.74 48.60
N LEU A 5 -29.26 -2.33 47.41
CA LEU A 5 -28.72 -1.88 46.10
C LEU A 5 -29.03 -2.98 45.02
N PRO A 6 -29.30 -2.68 43.73
CA PRO A 6 -29.35 -3.68 42.67
C PRO A 6 -27.95 -3.88 42.05
N ALA A 7 -27.33 -5.04 42.27
CA ALA A 7 -26.06 -5.39 41.65
C ALA A 7 -26.26 -5.82 40.18
N LYS A 8 -26.29 -4.84 39.28
CA LYS A 8 -26.04 -5.05 37.85
C LYS A 8 -24.52 -5.13 37.66
N LEU A 9 -23.95 -6.34 37.67
CA LEU A 9 -22.58 -6.51 37.19
C LEU A 9 -22.59 -6.51 35.67
N ALA A 10 -22.16 -5.39 35.11
CA ALA A 10 -21.95 -5.18 33.69
C ALA A 10 -20.91 -6.19 33.15
N PHE A 11 -21.29 -6.91 32.11
CA PHE A 11 -20.43 -7.75 31.31
C PHE A 11 -19.47 -6.84 30.54
N ALA A 12 -18.27 -6.59 31.09
CA ALA A 12 -17.21 -5.89 30.39
C ALA A 12 -16.64 -6.83 29.31
N ALA A 13 -17.26 -6.83 28.14
CA ALA A 13 -16.72 -7.48 26.96
C ALA A 13 -15.39 -6.81 26.60
N LEU A 14 -14.28 -7.51 26.87
CA LEU A 14 -12.97 -7.20 26.31
C LEU A 14 -13.08 -7.29 24.77
N LEU A 15 -13.32 -6.16 24.11
CA LEU A 15 -13.17 -6.04 22.67
C LEU A 15 -11.67 -6.07 22.36
N LEU A 16 -11.15 -7.28 22.13
CA LEU A 16 -9.84 -7.48 21.51
C LEU A 16 -9.83 -6.69 20.19
N PRO A 17 -8.81 -5.86 19.91
CA PRO A 17 -8.68 -5.23 18.61
C PRO A 17 -8.51 -6.35 17.58
N ALA A 18 -9.51 -6.54 16.71
CA ALA A 18 -9.37 -7.41 15.56
C ALA A 18 -8.12 -6.94 14.79
N LEU A 19 -7.09 -7.77 14.73
CA LEU A 19 -5.98 -7.54 13.82
C LEU A 19 -6.58 -7.63 12.42
N ALA A 20 -6.46 -6.56 11.64
CA ALA A 20 -6.99 -6.59 10.29
C ALA A 20 -5.99 -7.40 9.47
N MET A 21 -6.43 -8.57 9.02
CA MET A 21 -5.64 -9.47 8.19
C MET A 21 -5.90 -9.11 6.73
N ALA A 22 -4.89 -9.23 5.87
CA ALA A 22 -5.12 -9.27 4.44
C ALA A 22 -6.23 -10.28 4.12
N LYS A 23 -7.13 -9.95 3.19
CA LYS A 23 -8.19 -10.87 2.78
C LYS A 23 -7.61 -12.22 2.36
N THR A 24 -7.80 -13.22 3.21
CA THR A 24 -7.06 -14.48 3.11
C THR A 24 -7.44 -15.25 1.82
N SER A 25 -8.66 -15.02 1.32
CA SER A 25 -9.17 -15.67 0.11
C SER A 25 -8.50 -15.22 -1.19
N ASP A 26 -7.86 -14.03 -1.20
CA ASP A 26 -7.29 -13.47 -2.43
C ASP A 26 -6.23 -14.40 -3.05
N ARG A 27 -5.44 -15.10 -2.22
CA ARG A 27 -4.41 -16.04 -2.69
C ARG A 27 -4.94 -17.23 -3.48
N ASN A 28 -6.21 -17.56 -3.29
CA ASN A 28 -6.86 -18.67 -3.98
C ASN A 28 -7.54 -18.21 -5.28
N GLN A 29 -7.45 -16.92 -5.61
CA GLN A 29 -7.99 -16.38 -6.86
C GLN A 29 -6.93 -16.43 -7.98
N PRO A 30 -7.35 -16.47 -9.25
CA PRO A 30 -6.46 -16.30 -10.38
C PRO A 30 -5.70 -14.97 -10.28
N MET A 31 -4.40 -15.01 -10.63
CA MET A 31 -3.58 -13.80 -10.76
C MET A 31 -3.56 -13.37 -12.23
N ALA A 32 -4.11 -12.18 -12.52
CA ALA A 32 -4.06 -11.57 -13.84
C ALA A 32 -2.99 -10.47 -13.87
N ILE A 33 -2.30 -10.34 -15.01
CA ILE A 33 -1.20 -9.40 -15.21
C ILE A 33 -1.39 -8.74 -16.56
N ASP A 34 -1.66 -7.44 -16.54
CA ASP A 34 -1.79 -6.59 -17.71
C ASP A 34 -0.54 -5.72 -17.85
N SER A 35 0.00 -5.61 -19.06
CA SER A 35 1.16 -4.76 -19.35
C SER A 35 1.24 -4.41 -20.84
N ASN A 36 2.07 -3.43 -21.19
CA ASN A 36 2.31 -3.05 -22.58
C ASN A 36 3.16 -4.10 -23.33
N ALA A 37 4.08 -4.75 -22.62
CA ALA A 37 4.95 -5.79 -23.18
C ALA A 37 5.32 -6.83 -22.13
N ASN A 38 5.65 -8.04 -22.59
CA ASN A 38 6.22 -9.10 -21.78
C ASN A 38 7.35 -9.83 -22.54
N ASP A 39 8.36 -10.28 -21.81
CA ASP A 39 9.48 -11.11 -22.27
C ASP A 39 9.64 -12.29 -21.31
N CYS A 40 9.50 -13.51 -21.83
CA CYS A 40 9.42 -14.72 -21.03
C CYS A 40 10.41 -15.76 -21.53
N ASN A 41 11.34 -16.15 -20.66
CA ASN A 41 12.13 -17.34 -20.82
C ASN A 41 11.61 -18.42 -19.87
N MET A 42 10.81 -19.35 -20.40
CA MET A 42 10.21 -20.47 -19.66
C MET A 42 10.75 -21.84 -20.10
N LEU A 43 11.93 -21.89 -20.72
CA LEU A 43 12.49 -23.15 -21.26
C LEU A 43 13.00 -24.10 -20.17
N ASP A 44 13.16 -23.63 -18.93
CA ASP A 44 13.60 -24.41 -17.78
C ASP A 44 12.69 -24.20 -16.55
N ASP A 45 12.83 -25.08 -15.56
CA ASP A 45 12.07 -25.03 -14.30
C ASP A 45 12.38 -23.78 -13.45
N SER A 46 13.34 -22.95 -13.86
CA SER A 46 13.78 -21.71 -13.21
C SER A 46 13.50 -20.47 -14.08
N GLY A 47 12.44 -20.54 -14.89
CA GLY A 47 12.11 -19.52 -15.86
C GLY A 47 11.84 -18.13 -15.24
N LYS A 48 12.06 -17.10 -16.06
CA LYS A 48 11.79 -15.69 -15.71
C LYS A 48 10.87 -15.08 -16.75
N CYS A 49 9.84 -14.37 -16.29
CA CYS A 49 9.01 -13.50 -17.12
C CYS A 49 9.08 -12.07 -16.63
N ARG A 50 9.41 -11.16 -17.55
CA ARG A 50 9.41 -9.73 -17.32
C ARG A 50 8.23 -9.08 -18.01
N PHE A 51 7.42 -8.35 -17.26
CA PHE A 51 6.35 -7.49 -17.73
C PHE A 51 6.79 -6.04 -17.59
N SER A 52 6.51 -5.22 -18.59
CA SER A 52 6.93 -3.82 -18.60
C SER A 52 5.92 -2.89 -19.25
N GLY A 53 5.88 -1.67 -18.73
CA GLY A 53 5.00 -0.60 -19.18
C GLY A 53 3.60 -0.76 -18.59
N ASN A 54 3.24 0.14 -17.69
CA ASN A 54 1.93 0.25 -17.05
C ASN A 54 1.42 -1.10 -16.51
N VAL A 55 2.24 -1.78 -15.71
CA VAL A 55 1.94 -3.11 -15.21
C VAL A 55 0.86 -3.03 -14.14
N VAL A 56 -0.21 -3.79 -14.32
CA VAL A 56 -1.29 -3.97 -13.34
C VAL A 56 -1.41 -5.46 -13.01
N ILE A 57 -1.26 -5.81 -11.73
CA ILE A 57 -1.47 -7.16 -11.22
C ILE A 57 -2.75 -7.17 -10.39
N THR A 58 -3.65 -8.11 -10.66
CA THR A 58 -4.87 -8.30 -9.87
C THR A 58 -5.00 -9.74 -9.38
N GLN A 59 -5.40 -9.92 -8.13
CA GLN A 59 -5.68 -11.23 -7.54
C GLN A 59 -6.77 -11.11 -6.45
N GLY A 60 -8.00 -11.47 -6.78
CA GLY A 60 -9.13 -11.22 -5.87
C GLY A 60 -9.34 -9.73 -5.64
N THR A 61 -9.12 -9.25 -4.41
CA THR A 61 -9.16 -7.81 -4.07
C THR A 61 -7.79 -7.12 -4.07
N LEU A 62 -6.71 -7.89 -4.24
CA LEU A 62 -5.36 -7.37 -4.38
C LEU A 62 -5.20 -6.75 -5.77
N GLU A 63 -4.71 -5.51 -5.80
CA GLU A 63 -4.42 -4.76 -7.01
C GLU A 63 -3.07 -4.05 -6.82
N ILE A 64 -2.13 -4.26 -7.74
CA ILE A 64 -0.79 -3.68 -7.68
C ILE A 64 -0.47 -2.99 -9.00
N HIS A 65 0.02 -1.75 -8.94
CA HIS A 65 0.47 -0.98 -10.11
C HIS A 65 1.96 -0.72 -10.04
N ALA A 66 2.68 -0.94 -11.15
CA ALA A 66 4.12 -0.74 -11.22
C ALA A 66 4.59 -0.38 -12.65
N ASP A 67 5.81 0.12 -12.76
CA ASP A 67 6.43 0.33 -14.08
C ASP A 67 6.77 -1.03 -14.72
N THR A 68 7.23 -1.97 -13.90
CA THR A 68 7.65 -3.30 -14.35
C THR A 68 7.41 -4.37 -13.28
N ALA A 69 7.23 -5.63 -13.70
CA ALA A 69 7.16 -6.79 -12.83
C ALA A 69 8.02 -7.95 -13.36
N ASP A 70 8.86 -8.51 -12.50
CA ASP A 70 9.63 -9.72 -12.79
C ASP A 70 9.07 -10.90 -12.00
N ILE A 71 8.60 -11.92 -12.70
CA ILE A 71 8.15 -13.18 -12.12
C ILE A 71 9.25 -14.21 -12.28
N PHE A 72 9.60 -14.86 -11.18
CA PHE A 72 10.57 -15.93 -11.12
C PHE A 72 9.86 -17.23 -10.80
N GLN A 73 10.17 -18.26 -11.57
CA GLN A 73 9.69 -19.62 -11.30
C GLN A 73 10.77 -20.46 -10.64
N LYS A 74 10.33 -21.46 -9.90
CA LYS A 74 11.16 -22.50 -9.33
C LYS A 74 10.36 -23.80 -9.34
N ASN A 75 10.90 -24.86 -9.93
CA ASN A 75 10.22 -26.15 -10.10
C ASN A 75 8.87 -26.01 -10.83
N GLY A 76 8.80 -25.13 -11.84
CA GLY A 76 7.57 -24.87 -12.60
C GLY A 76 6.45 -24.17 -11.82
N GLN A 77 6.75 -23.61 -10.64
CA GLN A 77 5.82 -22.83 -9.82
C GLN A 77 6.34 -21.41 -9.63
N THR A 78 5.44 -20.45 -9.42
CA THR A 78 5.85 -19.07 -9.10
C THR A 78 6.50 -19.03 -7.72
N ASP A 79 7.77 -18.60 -7.67
CA ASP A 79 8.56 -18.49 -6.43
C ASP A 79 8.46 -17.09 -5.84
N ARG A 80 8.69 -16.07 -6.69
CA ARG A 80 8.62 -14.67 -6.29
C ARG A 80 8.23 -13.74 -7.43
N VAL A 81 7.63 -12.62 -7.08
CA VAL A 81 7.27 -11.52 -7.98
C VAL A 81 7.92 -10.24 -7.48
N VAL A 82 8.70 -9.58 -8.31
CA VAL A 82 9.36 -8.31 -7.99
C VAL A 82 8.77 -7.20 -8.84
N LEU A 83 7.98 -6.33 -8.23
CA LEU A 83 7.45 -5.14 -8.86
C LEU A 83 8.34 -3.93 -8.55
N THR A 84 8.64 -3.15 -9.57
CA THR A 84 9.46 -1.93 -9.44
C THR A 84 8.77 -0.77 -10.12
N GLY A 85 8.77 0.38 -9.46
CA GLY A 85 8.32 1.63 -10.06
C GLY A 85 8.71 2.85 -9.22
N LYS A 86 8.52 4.06 -9.77
CA LYS A 86 8.65 5.30 -8.98
C LYS A 86 7.45 5.46 -8.04
N GLN A 87 7.42 4.68 -6.96
CA GLN A 87 6.26 4.41 -6.10
C GLN A 87 5.24 3.47 -6.75
N ALA A 88 5.61 2.20 -6.92
CA ALA A 88 4.64 1.14 -7.14
C ALA A 88 3.59 1.16 -6.02
N THR A 89 2.32 0.93 -6.37
CA THR A 89 1.21 0.98 -5.42
C THR A 89 0.58 -0.38 -5.25
N LEU A 90 0.05 -0.64 -4.05
CA LEU A 90 -0.67 -1.84 -3.68
C LEU A 90 -1.98 -1.42 -3.02
N LYS A 91 -3.06 -2.11 -3.35
CA LYS A 91 -4.37 -1.91 -2.74
C LYS A 91 -4.96 -3.28 -2.45
N GLN A 92 -5.54 -3.44 -1.26
CA GLN A 92 -6.15 -4.70 -0.88
C GLN A 92 -7.31 -4.50 0.08
N GLN A 93 -8.34 -5.35 -0.01
CA GLN A 93 -9.30 -5.49 1.06
C GLN A 93 -8.70 -6.37 2.17
N MET A 94 -9.01 -6.03 3.41
CA MET A 94 -8.72 -6.82 4.61
C MET A 94 -9.92 -7.72 4.93
N ASP A 95 -9.73 -8.75 5.76
CA ASP A 95 -10.80 -9.69 6.14
C ASP A 95 -11.96 -8.99 6.88
N ASP A 96 -11.71 -7.85 7.54
CA ASP A 96 -12.73 -7.01 8.16
C ASP A 96 -13.45 -6.07 7.17
N GLY A 97 -13.15 -6.19 5.87
CA GLY A 97 -13.74 -5.42 4.78
C GLY A 97 -13.11 -4.06 4.53
N ALA A 98 -12.20 -3.59 5.40
CA ALA A 98 -11.51 -2.33 5.22
C ALA A 98 -10.47 -2.39 4.10
N MET A 99 -10.17 -1.23 3.50
CA MET A 99 -9.12 -1.12 2.49
C MET A 99 -7.77 -0.77 3.12
N MET A 100 -6.73 -1.42 2.63
CA MET A 100 -5.34 -1.11 2.91
C MET A 100 -4.67 -0.66 1.61
N ASN A 101 -3.94 0.45 1.70
CA ASN A 101 -3.18 0.99 0.58
C ASN A 101 -1.70 0.99 0.96
N GLY A 102 -0.85 0.57 0.03
CA GLY A 102 0.59 0.57 0.16
C GLY A 102 1.23 1.25 -1.04
N GLN A 103 2.42 1.80 -0.83
CA GLN A 103 3.28 2.30 -1.90
C GLN A 103 4.74 2.10 -1.50
N ALA A 104 5.59 1.80 -2.47
CA ALA A 104 7.04 1.65 -2.30
C ALA A 104 7.77 1.70 -3.64
N ASP A 105 9.07 1.96 -3.65
CA ASP A 105 9.87 1.93 -4.89
C ASP A 105 10.01 0.49 -5.43
N ASN A 106 10.07 -0.49 -4.52
CA ASN A 106 10.10 -1.91 -4.84
C ASN A 106 9.14 -2.69 -3.94
N ILE A 107 8.40 -3.62 -4.55
CA ILE A 107 7.50 -4.55 -3.88
C ILE A 107 7.91 -5.96 -4.30
N GLU A 108 8.46 -6.74 -3.38
CA GLU A 108 8.78 -8.15 -3.61
C GLU A 108 7.75 -9.02 -2.90
N TYR A 109 7.04 -9.87 -3.64
CA TYR A 109 6.18 -10.90 -3.07
C TYR A 109 6.84 -12.27 -3.21
N GLN A 110 7.23 -12.84 -2.08
CA GLN A 110 7.75 -14.21 -1.99
C GLN A 110 6.56 -15.15 -1.79
N VAL A 111 6.10 -15.78 -2.88
CA VAL A 111 4.88 -16.59 -2.90
C VAL A 111 5.03 -17.81 -1.99
N ALA A 112 6.16 -18.51 -2.06
CA ALA A 112 6.42 -19.69 -1.25
C ALA A 112 6.43 -19.40 0.26
N ASN A 113 6.87 -18.20 0.66
CA ASN A 113 6.96 -17.80 2.06
C ASN A 113 5.75 -16.98 2.54
N GLU A 114 4.84 -16.61 1.63
CA GLU A 114 3.71 -15.74 1.89
C GLU A 114 4.12 -14.37 2.48
N VAL A 115 5.26 -13.84 2.02
CA VAL A 115 5.87 -12.60 2.53
C VAL A 115 5.92 -11.52 1.45
N ILE A 116 5.41 -10.33 1.77
CA ILE A 116 5.59 -9.12 0.96
C ILE A 116 6.66 -8.25 1.61
N VAL A 117 7.65 -7.82 0.83
CA VAL A 117 8.69 -6.88 1.26
C VAL A 117 8.53 -5.59 0.48
N LEU A 118 8.28 -4.49 1.20
CA LEU A 118 8.28 -3.15 0.63
C LEU A 118 9.63 -2.50 0.92
N THR A 119 10.29 -1.98 -0.11
CA THR A 119 11.58 -1.31 0.01
C THR A 119 11.61 0.00 -0.77
N GLY A 120 12.27 1.01 -0.20
CA GLY A 120 12.39 2.34 -0.76
C GLY A 120 11.12 3.16 -0.53
N ASN A 121 11.24 4.20 0.31
CA ASN A 121 10.19 5.20 0.56
C ASN A 121 8.79 4.60 0.72
N TYR A 122 8.68 3.52 1.50
CA TYR A 122 7.40 2.84 1.63
C TYR A 122 6.45 3.65 2.51
N LYS A 123 5.15 3.54 2.21
CA LYS A 123 4.06 4.02 3.04
C LYS A 123 2.89 3.05 2.94
N VAL A 124 2.33 2.69 4.08
CA VAL A 124 1.10 1.91 4.20
C VAL A 124 0.07 2.74 4.95
N ASP A 125 -1.11 2.89 4.37
CA ASP A 125 -2.26 3.58 4.93
C ASP A 125 -3.40 2.58 5.16
N SER A 126 -3.98 2.65 6.35
CA SER A 126 -5.14 1.85 6.76
C SER A 126 -6.08 2.70 7.62
N PRO A 127 -7.32 2.28 7.88
CA PRO A 127 -8.20 2.99 8.81
C PRO A 127 -7.65 3.10 10.23
N LYS A 128 -6.71 2.21 10.60
CA LYS A 128 -6.08 2.20 11.93
C LYS A 128 -4.91 3.17 12.04
N GLY A 129 -4.39 3.67 10.92
CA GLY A 129 -3.17 4.46 10.91
C GLY A 129 -2.34 4.33 9.66
N THR A 130 -1.22 5.05 9.69
CA THR A 130 -0.21 5.10 8.64
C THR A 130 1.13 4.59 9.18
N ASN A 131 1.87 3.85 8.38
CA ASN A 131 3.23 3.41 8.67
C ASN A 131 4.15 3.72 7.47
N ALA A 132 5.32 4.31 7.69
CA ALA A 132 6.23 4.72 6.62
C ALA A 132 7.70 4.59 7.03
N GLY A 133 8.57 4.33 6.05
CA GLY A 133 10.02 4.15 6.26
C GLY A 133 10.73 3.68 5.00
N GLN A 134 11.90 3.04 5.14
CA GLN A 134 12.67 2.53 3.99
C GLN A 134 12.50 1.02 3.74
N ARG A 135 12.15 0.23 4.76
CA ARG A 135 11.87 -1.20 4.60
C ARG A 135 10.71 -1.67 5.48
N MET A 136 9.85 -2.52 4.93
CA MET A 136 8.81 -3.23 5.66
C MET A 136 8.70 -4.66 5.16
N VAL A 137 8.51 -5.61 6.07
CA VAL A 137 8.20 -7.01 5.80
C VAL A 137 6.80 -7.28 6.32
N TYR A 138 5.95 -7.83 5.46
CA TYR A 138 4.59 -8.22 5.78
C TYR A 138 4.41 -9.71 5.55
N ASN A 139 4.15 -10.45 6.61
CA ASN A 139 3.74 -11.83 6.52
C ASN A 139 2.23 -11.88 6.29
N THR A 140 1.82 -12.23 5.08
CA THR A 140 0.42 -12.23 4.68
C THR A 140 -0.37 -13.34 5.40
N LYS A 141 0.27 -14.46 5.78
CA LYS A 141 -0.35 -15.56 6.53
C LYS A 141 -0.75 -15.18 7.95
N THR A 142 0.13 -14.48 8.66
CA THR A 142 -0.07 -14.12 10.07
C THR A 142 -0.56 -12.69 10.28
N GLY A 143 -0.54 -11.88 9.22
CA GLY A 143 -0.82 -10.45 9.29
C GLY A 143 0.29 -9.65 9.98
N ASN A 144 1.43 -10.25 10.28
CA ASN A 144 2.52 -9.58 10.99
C ASN A 144 3.25 -8.58 10.08
N MET A 145 3.35 -7.33 10.53
CA MET A 145 4.11 -6.26 9.85
C MET A 145 5.34 -5.88 10.69
N GLN A 146 6.52 -5.93 10.06
CA GLN A 146 7.79 -5.54 10.66
C GLN A 146 8.43 -4.45 9.83
N SER A 147 8.55 -3.26 10.40
CA SER A 147 9.12 -2.09 9.73
C SER A 147 10.50 -1.77 10.26
N GLY A 148 11.43 -1.40 9.37
CA GLY A 148 12.81 -1.06 9.68
C GLY A 148 13.78 -2.25 9.59
N GLY A 149 14.82 -2.22 10.44
CA GLY A 149 15.93 -3.20 10.40
C GLY A 149 17.08 -2.82 9.45
N ASP A 150 17.00 -1.64 8.84
CA ASP A 150 17.95 -1.10 7.86
C ASP A 150 18.70 0.15 8.37
N GLY A 151 18.57 0.48 9.66
CA GLY A 151 19.15 1.68 10.27
C GLY A 151 18.38 2.98 10.01
N SER A 152 17.28 2.93 9.24
CA SER A 152 16.42 4.09 8.99
C SER A 152 15.36 4.27 10.09
N ARG A 153 14.78 5.48 10.18
CA ARG A 153 13.66 5.75 11.10
C ARG A 153 12.34 5.33 10.47
N VAL A 154 11.54 4.64 11.26
CA VAL A 154 10.13 4.33 10.94
C VAL A 154 9.24 5.38 11.58
N ARG A 155 8.24 5.86 10.83
CA ARG A 155 7.17 6.74 11.32
C ARG A 155 5.85 5.98 11.34
N THR A 156 5.21 5.93 12.50
CA THR A 156 3.89 5.33 12.68
C THR A 156 2.93 6.37 13.25
N ILE A 157 1.75 6.48 12.64
CA ILE A 157 0.64 7.32 13.12
C ILE A 157 -0.52 6.38 13.39
N ILE A 158 -1.05 6.40 14.61
CA ILE A 158 -2.20 5.57 15.01
C ILE A 158 -3.41 6.48 15.10
N GLN A 159 -4.51 6.10 14.45
CA GLN A 159 -5.73 6.90 14.50
C GLN A 159 -6.51 6.65 15.80
N PRO A 160 -7.04 7.71 16.43
CA PRO A 160 -7.92 7.57 17.57
C PRO A 160 -9.24 6.94 17.12
N LYS A 161 -9.86 6.13 17.99
CA LYS A 161 -11.12 5.41 17.72
C LYS A 161 -12.32 6.32 17.35
N THR A 162 -12.20 7.63 17.51
CA THR A 162 -13.29 8.61 17.31
C THR A 162 -13.13 9.47 16.04
N ALA A 163 -12.07 9.27 15.23
CA ALA A 163 -11.88 10.08 14.03
C ALA A 163 -12.63 9.50 12.82
N ALA A 164 -13.82 10.06 12.54
CA ALA A 164 -14.37 10.12 11.18
C ALA A 164 -13.37 10.82 10.23
N PRO A 165 -13.35 10.52 8.92
CA PRO A 165 -12.23 10.84 8.04
C PRO A 165 -12.01 12.35 7.97
N ALA A 166 -10.90 12.82 8.54
CA ALA A 166 -10.43 14.17 8.32
C ALA A 166 -9.96 14.28 6.87
N ALA A 167 -10.63 15.19 6.17
CA ALA A 167 -10.37 15.62 4.81
C ALA A 167 -8.88 15.75 4.48
N ALA A 168 -8.59 15.51 3.19
CA ALA A 168 -7.35 15.83 2.52
C ALA A 168 -6.64 17.04 3.16
N ALA A 169 -5.46 16.79 3.73
CA ALA A 169 -4.59 17.87 4.16
C ALA A 169 -4.31 18.77 2.94
N PRO A 170 -4.55 20.09 3.02
CA PRO A 170 -4.18 21.00 1.95
C PRO A 170 -2.66 20.96 1.81
N ALA A 171 -2.22 20.83 0.55
CA ALA A 171 -0.83 20.83 0.15
C ALA A 171 -0.07 21.99 0.80
N ALA A 172 1.10 21.65 1.31
CA ALA A 172 2.06 22.57 1.89
C ALA A 172 2.31 23.76 0.97
N ALA A 173 2.21 24.95 1.57
CA ALA A 173 2.71 26.18 1.01
C ALA A 173 4.24 26.11 0.85
N ALA A 174 4.73 26.40 -0.35
CA ALA A 174 6.03 27.01 -0.64
C ALA A 174 5.98 27.58 -2.08
N PRO A 175 6.84 28.53 -2.46
CA PRO A 175 6.69 29.96 -2.25
C PRO A 175 6.49 30.74 -3.57
N ALA A 176 6.20 32.03 -3.43
CA ALA A 176 5.93 33.00 -4.48
C ALA A 176 6.83 32.88 -5.73
N ALA A 177 6.18 32.71 -6.89
CA ALA A 177 6.75 33.03 -8.19
C ALA A 177 6.24 34.42 -8.62
N THR A 178 7.19 35.33 -8.78
CA THR A 178 7.06 36.69 -9.33
C THR A 178 6.36 36.67 -10.70
N PRO A 179 5.32 37.50 -10.95
CA PRO A 179 4.83 37.70 -12.30
C PRO A 179 5.74 38.69 -13.04
N ALA A 180 6.55 38.20 -13.97
CA ALA A 180 7.22 39.02 -14.97
C ALA A 180 6.21 39.46 -16.06
N ALA A 181 6.10 40.79 -16.20
CA ALA A 181 5.86 41.58 -17.40
C ALA A 181 4.88 41.09 -18.49
N LYS A 182 3.74 41.82 -18.60
CA LYS A 182 2.91 41.92 -19.81
C LYS A 182 3.45 43.07 -20.70
N PRO A 183 3.71 42.88 -22.01
CA PRO A 183 4.06 43.98 -22.90
C PRO A 183 2.84 44.80 -23.36
N ALA A 184 3.06 46.11 -23.35
CA ALA A 184 2.50 47.22 -24.14
C ALA A 184 1.15 47.05 -24.90
N ALA A 185 0.24 48.01 -24.65
CA ALA A 185 -0.64 48.57 -25.68
C ALA A 185 -0.71 50.10 -25.51
N LYS A 186 -0.32 50.80 -26.57
CA LYS A 186 -0.23 52.26 -26.73
C LYS A 186 -1.62 52.86 -26.98
N PRO A 187 -2.03 53.99 -26.36
CA PRO A 187 -3.29 54.63 -26.72
C PRO A 187 -3.11 55.58 -27.91
N GLN A 188 -3.98 55.43 -28.90
CA GLN A 188 -4.15 56.38 -30.01
C GLN A 188 -5.04 57.56 -29.56
N GLY A 189 -4.46 58.77 -29.58
CA GLY A 189 -5.04 59.99 -30.17
C GLY A 189 -6.16 60.73 -29.43
N LYS A 190 -5.97 62.05 -29.22
CA LYS A 190 -6.69 63.11 -29.96
C LYS A 190 -6.31 64.53 -29.49
N LYS A 191 -6.13 65.39 -30.51
CA LYS A 191 -6.07 66.86 -30.56
C LYS A 191 -4.74 67.51 -30.20
#